data_AF-A0A563DAV7-F1
#
_entry.id   AF-A0A563DAV7-F1
#
_cell.length_a   1.000
_cell.length_b   1.000
_cell.length_c   1.000
_cell.angle_alpha   90.00
_cell.angle_beta   90.00
_cell.angle_gamma   90.00
#
_symmetry.space_group_name_H-M   'P 1'
#
loop_
_entity.id
_entity.type
_entity.pdbx_description
1 polymer ?
#
loop_
_entity_poly.entity_id
_entity_poly.type
_entity_poly.pdbx_seq_one_letter_code
_entity_poly.pdbx_strand_id
1 'polypeptide(L)'
;MTEKLKELKELKELKEFEEAPLVGRYLNIFPTQHLQMLGWAFSHRKGARLSDVRAFLSMESLESGDSIGVEIVFLGTTGAPQEIIYRASTVTSVTVTRRPRDAWQLVEILYEKLPLKSQR
;
A
#
# COMPACT_ATOMS: atom_id res chain seq x y z
N MET A 1 8.72 28.52 -4.85
CA MET A 1 7.47 27.88 -4.37
C MET A 1 7.25 28.35 -2.95
N THR A 2 6.14 29.03 -2.65
CA THR A 2 5.88 29.68 -1.36
C THR A 2 5.25 28.70 -0.36
N GLU A 3 5.54 28.84 0.94
CA GLU A 3 5.03 27.95 2.01
C GLU A 3 3.50 27.79 2.00
N LYS A 4 2.76 28.87 1.73
CA LYS A 4 1.31 28.85 1.56
C LYS A 4 0.81 27.88 0.48
N LEU A 5 1.59 27.66 -0.57
CA LEU A 5 1.22 26.74 -1.65
C LEU A 5 1.41 25.26 -1.23
N LYS A 6 2.35 25.01 -0.31
CA LYS A 6 2.62 23.68 0.25
C LYS A 6 1.53 23.30 1.25
N GLU A 7 1.18 24.20 2.16
CA GLU A 7 0.08 24.01 3.11
C GLU A 7 -1.26 23.76 2.40
N LEU A 8 -1.56 24.52 1.33
CA LEU A 8 -2.81 24.32 0.57
C LEU A 8 -2.86 22.95 -0.11
N LYS A 9 -1.70 22.44 -0.54
CA LYS A 9 -1.58 21.14 -1.18
C LYS A 9 -1.73 20.01 -0.15
N GLU A 10 -1.08 20.12 1.00
CA GLU A 10 -1.21 19.19 2.12
C GLU A 10 -2.65 19.15 2.66
N LEU A 11 -3.31 20.30 2.81
CA LEU A 11 -4.73 20.38 3.21
C LEU A 11 -5.68 19.75 2.19
N LYS A 12 -5.40 19.92 0.90
CA LYS A 12 -6.21 19.32 -0.17
C LYS A 12 -6.00 17.81 -0.23
N GLU A 13 -4.76 17.36 -0.07
CA GLU A 13 -4.39 15.94 0.02
C GLU A 13 -5.01 15.28 1.27
N LEU A 14 -4.99 15.95 2.43
CA LEU A 14 -5.65 15.48 3.65
C LEU A 14 -7.18 15.38 3.49
N LYS A 15 -7.79 16.36 2.80
CA LYS A 15 -9.23 16.34 2.52
C LYS A 15 -9.60 15.26 1.49
N GLU A 16 -8.78 15.07 0.46
CA GLU A 16 -8.92 13.96 -0.50
C GLU A 16 -8.72 12.59 0.18
N PHE A 17 -7.93 12.52 1.26
CA PHE A 17 -7.77 11.32 2.08
C PHE A 17 -8.96 11.06 3.01
N GLU A 18 -9.49 12.09 3.68
CA GLU A 18 -10.79 11.99 4.38
C GLU A 18 -11.91 11.56 3.42
N GLU A 19 -11.87 12.03 2.18
CA GLU A 19 -12.75 11.65 1.08
C GLU A 19 -12.35 10.34 0.36
N ALA A 20 -11.33 9.60 0.84
CA ALA A 20 -10.93 8.28 0.35
C ALA A 20 -11.27 7.20 1.39
N PRO A 21 -12.55 7.00 1.76
CA PRO A 21 -12.97 6.20 2.91
C PRO A 21 -12.73 4.70 2.68
N LEU A 22 -12.32 4.32 1.47
CA LEU A 22 -12.17 2.95 1.01
C LEU A 22 -10.78 2.38 1.33
N VAL A 23 -9.72 3.20 1.26
CA VAL A 23 -8.35 2.75 1.63
C VAL A 23 -8.20 2.67 3.14
N GLY A 24 -8.81 3.60 3.88
CA GLY A 24 -8.79 3.61 5.34
C GLY A 24 -9.30 2.31 5.96
N ARG A 25 -10.23 1.61 5.31
CA ARG A 25 -10.72 0.29 5.74
C ARG A 25 -9.69 -0.84 5.66
N TYR A 26 -8.70 -0.72 4.79
CA TYR A 26 -7.60 -1.69 4.70
C TYR A 26 -6.47 -1.30 5.64
N LEU A 27 -6.23 -0.01 5.85
CA LEU A 27 -5.11 0.48 6.64
C LEU A 27 -5.37 0.49 8.16
N ASN A 28 -6.64 0.51 8.58
CA ASN A 28 -7.03 0.59 9.98
C ASN A 28 -6.61 -0.61 10.86
N ILE A 29 -6.25 -1.75 10.27
CA ILE A 29 -5.80 -2.93 11.02
C ILE A 29 -4.31 -2.87 11.37
N PHE A 30 -3.54 -1.93 10.80
CA PHE A 30 -2.11 -1.84 11.02
C PHE A 30 -1.77 -0.88 12.18
N PRO A 31 -0.72 -1.19 12.96
CA PRO A 31 0.19 -2.32 12.82
C PRO A 31 -0.37 -3.66 13.32
N THR A 32 0.16 -4.77 12.80
CA THR A 32 -0.05 -6.13 13.30
C THR A 32 1.29 -6.71 13.78
N GLN A 33 1.30 -7.94 14.31
CA GLN A 33 2.52 -8.57 14.85
C GLN A 33 3.69 -8.63 13.84
N HIS A 34 3.39 -8.77 12.55
CA HIS A 34 4.40 -8.97 11.49
C HIS A 34 4.32 -7.93 10.37
N LEU A 35 3.42 -6.94 10.48
CA LEU A 35 3.24 -5.87 9.49
C LEU A 35 3.13 -4.52 10.17
N GLN A 36 4.01 -3.60 9.80
CA GLN A 36 4.00 -2.23 10.30
C GLN A 36 3.78 -1.26 9.15
N MET A 37 2.80 -0.37 9.30
CA MET A 37 2.60 0.73 8.36
C MET A 37 3.68 1.80 8.58
N LEU A 38 4.42 2.12 7.53
CA LEU A 38 5.47 3.13 7.52
C LEU A 38 4.95 4.51 7.08
N GLY A 39 3.90 4.52 6.26
CA GLY A 39 3.27 5.74 5.77
C GLY A 39 2.48 5.47 4.49
N TRP A 40 2.01 6.55 3.87
CA TRP A 40 1.32 6.49 2.60
C TRP A 40 1.53 7.80 1.81
N ALA A 41 1.30 7.74 0.50
CA ALA A 41 1.39 8.90 -0.38
C ALA A 41 0.42 8.78 -1.55
N PHE A 42 -0.03 9.90 -2.08
CA PHE A 42 -0.79 9.92 -3.33
C PHE A 42 0.10 9.61 -4.53
N SER A 43 -0.47 8.87 -5.48
CA SER A 43 0.18 8.46 -6.72
C SER A 43 -0.75 8.76 -7.88
N HIS A 44 -0.24 9.42 -8.90
CA HIS A 44 -1.02 9.73 -10.09
C HIS A 44 -0.69 8.74 -11.20
N ARG A 45 -1.68 7.93 -11.59
CA ARG A 45 -1.59 7.10 -12.78
C ARG A 45 -2.07 7.89 -13.99
N LYS A 46 -1.31 7.85 -15.08
CA LYS A 46 -1.68 8.54 -16.34
C LYS A 46 -3.07 8.08 -16.80
N GLY A 47 -3.97 9.04 -17.01
CA GLY A 47 -5.35 8.79 -17.43
C GLY A 47 -6.34 8.44 -16.31
N ALA A 48 -5.90 8.38 -15.05
CA ALA A 48 -6.82 8.22 -13.91
C ALA A 48 -7.46 9.56 -13.53
N ARG A 49 -8.77 9.53 -13.22
CA ARG A 49 -9.52 10.71 -12.77
C ARG A 49 -9.21 11.09 -11.31
N LEU A 50 -8.92 10.10 -10.48
CA LEU A 50 -8.60 10.26 -9.06
C LEU A 50 -7.19 9.73 -8.80
N SER A 51 -6.51 10.33 -7.82
CA SER A 51 -5.22 9.89 -7.32
C SER A 51 -5.33 8.50 -6.69
N ASP A 52 -4.45 7.59 -7.12
CA ASP A 52 -4.24 6.33 -6.42
C ASP A 52 -3.53 6.59 -5.07
N VAL A 53 -3.60 5.65 -4.15
CA VAL A 53 -2.89 5.72 -2.86
C VAL A 53 -1.82 4.64 -2.84
N ARG A 54 -0.57 5.01 -2.54
CA ARG A 54 0.50 4.07 -2.23
C ARG A 54 0.65 3.99 -0.71
N ALA A 55 0.46 2.80 -0.15
CA ALA A 55 0.79 2.53 1.24
C ALA A 55 2.16 1.84 1.31
N PHE A 56 2.97 2.24 2.27
CA PHE A 56 4.29 1.68 2.54
C PHE A 56 4.24 0.90 3.85
N LEU A 57 4.68 -0.34 3.80
CA LEU A 57 4.67 -1.28 4.92
C LEU A 57 6.05 -1.90 5.09
N SER A 58 6.38 -2.21 6.33
CA SER A 58 7.44 -3.16 6.69
C SER A 58 6.77 -4.48 7.05
N MET A 59 7.25 -5.57 6.49
CA MET A 59 6.73 -6.92 6.69
C MET A 59 7.86 -7.83 7.18
N GLU A 60 7.64 -8.59 8.24
CA GLU A 60 8.58 -9.61 8.67
C GLU A 60 8.45 -10.87 7.80
N SER A 61 9.57 -11.35 7.27
CA SER A 61 9.63 -12.62 6.56
C SER A 61 9.48 -13.78 7.56
N LEU A 62 8.40 -14.56 7.46
CA LEU A 62 8.21 -15.74 8.32
C LEU A 62 9.33 -16.78 8.20
N GLU A 63 9.99 -16.88 7.04
CA GLU A 63 11.09 -17.84 6.83
C GLU A 63 12.45 -17.38 7.37
N SER A 64 12.70 -16.08 7.50
CA SER A 64 14.05 -15.56 7.78
C SER A 64 14.13 -14.54 8.91
N GLY A 65 13.00 -14.03 9.40
CA GLY A 65 12.96 -12.92 10.36
C GLY A 65 13.40 -11.57 9.78
N ASP A 66 13.86 -11.55 8.52
CA ASP A 66 14.28 -10.32 7.85
C ASP A 66 13.06 -9.42 7.58
N SER A 67 13.24 -8.11 7.72
CA SER A 67 12.24 -7.12 7.33
C SER A 67 12.28 -6.87 5.82
N ILE A 68 11.13 -6.97 5.17
CA ILE A 68 10.89 -6.74 3.76
C ILE A 68 10.04 -5.48 3.60
N GLY A 69 10.47 -4.57 2.72
CA GLY A 69 9.66 -3.42 2.34
C GLY A 69 8.53 -3.86 1.41
N VAL A 70 7.29 -3.45 1.69
CA VAL A 70 6.13 -3.74 0.87
C VAL A 70 5.43 -2.44 0.50
N GLU A 71 5.10 -2.27 -0.77
CA GLU A 71 4.23 -1.19 -1.25
C GLU A 71 2.93 -1.77 -1.77
N ILE A 72 1.81 -1.14 -1.44
CA ILE A 72 0.50 -1.50 -1.98
C ILE A 72 -0.07 -0.29 -2.70
N VAL A 73 -0.44 -0.47 -3.97
CA VAL A 73 -1.12 0.54 -4.78
C VAL A 73 -2.62 0.29 -4.69
N PHE A 74 -3.36 1.23 -4.12
CA PHE A 74 -4.82 1.23 -4.08
C PHE A 74 -5.37 2.18 -5.13
N LEU A 75 -6.39 1.73 -5.87
CA LEU A 75 -7.05 2.55 -6.88
C LEU A 75 -7.77 3.74 -6.23
N GLY A 76 -7.56 4.95 -6.74
CA GLY A 76 -8.24 6.15 -6.26
C GLY A 76 -9.77 6.08 -6.39
N THR A 77 -10.27 5.34 -7.36
CA THR A 77 -11.72 5.24 -7.65
C THR A 77 -12.47 4.30 -6.73
N THR A 78 -11.82 3.22 -6.26
CA THR A 78 -12.50 2.17 -5.48
C THR A 78 -11.82 1.86 -4.15
N GLY A 79 -10.66 2.47 -3.87
CA GLY A 79 -9.77 2.13 -2.76
C GLY A 79 -9.35 0.67 -2.73
N ALA A 80 -9.53 -0.07 -3.83
CA ALA A 80 -9.20 -1.49 -3.89
C ALA A 80 -7.72 -1.66 -4.21
N PRO A 81 -7.02 -2.63 -3.60
CA PRO A 81 -5.65 -2.91 -3.93
C PRO A 81 -5.56 -3.43 -5.37
N GLN A 82 -4.60 -2.90 -6.12
CA GLN A 82 -4.35 -3.18 -7.53
C GLN A 82 -3.02 -3.88 -7.74
N GLU A 83 -2.01 -3.50 -6.98
CA GLU A 83 -0.63 -3.96 -7.15
C GLU A 83 0.05 -4.03 -5.78
N ILE A 84 0.85 -5.08 -5.58
CA ILE A 84 1.70 -5.26 -4.41
C ILE A 84 3.14 -5.36 -4.91
N ILE A 85 4.03 -4.56 -4.33
CA ILE A 85 5.44 -4.48 -4.70
C ILE A 85 6.27 -4.86 -3.49
N TYR A 86 7.02 -5.95 -3.59
CA TYR A 86 7.95 -6.41 -2.58
C TYR A 86 9.35 -5.89 -2.90
N ARG A 87 9.97 -5.23 -1.94
CA ARG A 87 11.35 -4.73 -1.98
C ARG A 87 12.20 -5.54 -0.99
N ALA A 88 12.68 -6.69 -1.46
CA ALA A 88 13.67 -7.51 -0.77
C ALA A 88 15.02 -7.41 -1.49
N SER A 89 15.75 -8.53 -1.65
CA SER A 89 16.96 -8.61 -2.48
C SER A 89 16.69 -8.30 -3.96
N THR A 90 15.47 -8.59 -4.42
CA THR A 90 14.95 -8.24 -5.74
C THR A 90 13.60 -7.54 -5.58
N VAL A 91 13.29 -6.63 -6.52
CA VAL A 91 11.97 -5.99 -6.58
C VAL A 91 11.02 -6.89 -7.36
N THR A 92 9.94 -7.32 -6.71
CA THR A 92 8.89 -8.15 -7.31
C THR A 92 7.56 -7.42 -7.26
N SER A 93 6.90 -7.24 -8.40
CA SER A 93 5.54 -6.69 -8.47
C SER A 93 4.52 -7.77 -8.80
N VAL A 94 3.39 -7.75 -8.10
CA VAL A 94 2.28 -8.68 -8.26
C VAL A 94 0.98 -7.90 -8.43
N THR A 95 0.28 -8.14 -9.54
CA THR A 95 -1.06 -7.60 -9.77
C THR A 95 -2.09 -8.34 -8.90
N VAL A 96 -2.91 -7.59 -8.18
CA VAL A 96 -4.01 -8.13 -7.37
C VAL A 96 -5.21 -8.39 -8.29
N THR A 97 -5.41 -9.65 -8.67
CA THR A 97 -6.50 -10.05 -9.57
C THR A 97 -7.81 -10.34 -8.83
N ARG A 98 -7.73 -10.79 -7.58
CA ARG A 98 -8.87 -11.02 -6.69
C ARG A 98 -8.94 -9.91 -5.65
N ARG A 99 -10.04 -9.14 -5.67
CA ARG A 99 -10.24 -8.06 -4.69
C ARG A 99 -10.49 -8.64 -3.30
N PRO A 100 -9.69 -8.27 -2.28
CA PRO A 100 -9.93 -8.70 -0.91
C PRO A 100 -11.21 -8.05 -0.38
N ARG A 101 -12.02 -8.84 0.34
CA ARG A 101 -13.29 -8.39 0.93
C ARG A 101 -13.09 -7.48 2.13
N ASP A 102 -11.99 -7.66 2.84
CA ASP A 102 -11.63 -6.95 4.05
C ASP A 102 -10.10 -6.86 4.19
N ALA A 103 -9.66 -6.20 5.25
CA ALA A 103 -8.25 -6.00 5.55
C ALA A 103 -7.50 -7.30 5.88
N TRP A 104 -8.17 -8.32 6.42
CA TRP A 104 -7.52 -9.60 6.69
C TRP A 104 -7.24 -10.39 5.43
N GLN A 105 -8.18 -10.40 4.49
CA GLN A 105 -7.92 -11.01 3.18
C GLN A 105 -6.78 -10.31 2.42
N LEU A 106 -6.60 -9.00 2.62
CA LEU A 106 -5.43 -8.32 2.06
C LEU A 106 -4.14 -8.85 2.68
N VAL A 107 -4.10 -9.03 4.00
CA VAL A 107 -2.94 -9.63 4.70
C VAL A 107 -2.67 -11.05 4.20
N GLU A 108 -3.69 -11.88 4.03
CA GLU A 108 -3.53 -13.23 3.47
C GLU A 108 -2.88 -13.18 2.07
N ILE A 109 -3.35 -12.28 1.20
CA ILE A 109 -2.75 -12.08 -0.13
C ILE A 109 -1.29 -11.63 -0.04
N LEU A 110 -0.95 -10.75 0.91
CA LEU A 110 0.43 -10.30 1.11
C LEU A 110 1.39 -11.46 1.43
N TYR A 111 0.96 -12.42 2.23
CA TYR A 111 1.74 -13.62 2.54
C TYR A 111 1.73 -14.63 1.39
N GLU A 112 0.58 -14.86 0.75
CA GLU A 112 0.45 -15.80 -0.37
C GLU A 112 1.32 -15.39 -1.57
N LYS A 113 1.45 -14.09 -1.81
CA LYS A 113 2.21 -13.52 -2.93
C LYS A 113 3.65 -13.16 -2.57
N LEU A 114 4.08 -13.43 -1.34
CA LEU A 114 5.46 -13.20 -0.94
C LEU A 114 6.39 -14.04 -1.84
N PRO A 115 7.36 -13.42 -2.53
CA PRO A 115 8.27 -14.17 -3.38
C PRO A 115 9.11 -15.13 -2.53
N LEU A 116 9.03 -16.43 -2.84
CA LEU A 116 9.88 -17.45 -2.22
C LEU A 116 11.35 -17.08 -2.46
N LYS A 117 12.20 -17.19 -1.42
CA LYS A 117 13.65 -17.14 -1.64
C LYS A 117 13.97 -18.23 -2.66
N SER A 118 14.48 -17.83 -3.83
CA SER A 118 15.08 -18.78 -4.76
C SER A 118 16.13 -19.54 -3.96
N GLN A 119 15.90 -20.83 -3.72
CA GLN A 119 16.92 -21.71 -3.16
C GLN A 119 18.14 -21.58 -4.08
N ARG A 120 19.18 -20.91 -3.57
CA ARG A 120 20.51 -20.92 -4.15
C ARG A 120 21.35 -21.90 -3.36
#